data_AF-A0A6L4YQA3-F1
#
_entry.id   AF-A0A6L4YQA3-F1
#
_cell.length_a   1.000
_cell.length_b   1.000
_cell.length_c   1.000
_cell.angle_alpha   90.00
_cell.angle_beta   90.00
_cell.angle_gamma   90.00
#
_symmetry.space_group_name_H-M   'P 1'
#
loop_
_entity.id
_entity.type
_entity.pdbx_description
1 polymer ?
#
loop_
_entity_poly.entity_id
_entity_poly.type
_entity_poly.pdbx_seq_one_letter_code
_entity_poly.pdbx_strand_id
1 'polypeptide(L)'
;MTTQLIDIGANLIHRYFNLDRKEVIQRAIDAGVSTIIITGSNVKSSQAAQRLASYYPGKLYVTAGVHPHDSRNSNDATINMLRNLASSKEIVAIGECGLDYNRDFSPRLIQNKWFEAQIE
;
A
#
# COMPACT_ATOMS: atom_id res chain seq x y z
N MET A 1 -20.80 22.41 8.42
CA MET A 1 -20.48 20.98 8.16
C MET A 1 -18.97 20.87 8.10
N THR A 2 -18.35 20.03 8.93
CA THR A 2 -16.92 19.71 8.79
C THR A 2 -16.75 18.79 7.59
N THR A 3 -16.00 19.24 6.59
CA THR A 3 -15.66 18.42 5.41
C THR A 3 -14.90 17.19 5.87
N GLN A 4 -15.38 15.99 5.50
CA GLN A 4 -14.65 14.76 5.74
C GLN A 4 -13.68 14.53 4.58
N LEU A 5 -12.39 14.38 4.88
CA LEU A 5 -11.34 14.09 3.90
C LEU A 5 -10.88 12.64 4.00
N ILE A 6 -10.58 12.05 2.84
CA ILE A 6 -9.95 10.75 2.73
C ILE A 6 -8.59 10.94 2.05
N ASP A 7 -7.51 10.59 2.74
CA ASP A 7 -6.19 10.51 2.12
C ASP A 7 -6.02 9.12 1.50
N ILE A 8 -5.96 9.04 0.18
CA ILE A 8 -5.94 7.77 -0.55
C ILE A 8 -4.52 7.22 -0.78
N GLY A 9 -3.47 7.95 -0.38
CA GLY A 9 -2.11 7.71 -0.88
C GLY A 9 -1.01 7.91 0.17
N ALA A 10 -1.21 7.44 1.39
CA ALA A 10 -0.28 7.72 2.48
C ALA A 10 0.83 6.66 2.61
N ASN A 11 2.08 7.09 2.51
CA ASN A 11 3.26 6.21 2.63
C ASN A 11 3.69 5.99 4.10
N LEU A 12 2.75 5.69 5.00
CA LEU A 12 3.00 5.69 6.46
C LEU A 12 3.99 4.61 6.95
N ILE A 13 4.24 3.57 6.15
CA ILE A 13 5.26 2.54 6.46
C ILE A 13 6.68 3.03 6.16
N HIS A 14 6.84 4.18 5.50
CA HIS A 14 8.15 4.75 5.23
C HIS A 14 8.91 5.06 6.53
N ARG A 15 10.24 4.87 6.48
CA ARG A 15 11.14 5.00 7.65
C ARG A 15 11.11 6.37 8.32
N TYR A 16 10.75 7.42 7.57
CA TYR A 16 10.69 8.79 8.10
C TYR A 16 9.60 8.95 9.17
N PHE A 17 8.61 8.07 9.20
CA PHE A 17 7.58 8.07 10.24
C PHE A 17 7.93 7.16 11.43
N ASN A 18 9.10 6.52 11.48
CA ASN A 18 9.39 5.55 12.55
C ASN A 18 9.36 6.15 13.96
N LEU A 19 9.69 7.44 14.10
CA LEU A 19 9.77 8.11 15.39
C LEU A 19 8.42 8.64 15.88
N ASP A 20 7.51 9.00 14.98
CA ASP A 20 6.30 9.76 15.30
C ASP A 20 5.04 9.28 14.54
N ARG A 21 5.03 8.05 14.01
CA ARG A 21 3.93 7.53 13.18
C ARG A 21 2.56 7.69 13.83
N LYS A 22 2.46 7.38 15.13
CA LYS A 22 1.19 7.41 15.85
C LYS A 22 0.69 8.85 15.98
N GLU A 23 1.61 9.76 16.25
CA GLU A 23 1.38 11.19 16.40
C GLU A 23 0.98 11.81 15.05
N VAL A 24 1.61 11.39 13.94
CA VAL A 24 1.22 11.79 12.57
C VAL A 24 -0.21 11.35 12.26
N ILE A 25 -0.56 10.09 12.54
CA ILE A 25 -1.92 9.57 12.34
C ILE A 25 -2.92 10.36 13.18
N GLN A 26 -2.61 10.61 14.46
CA GLN A 26 -3.49 11.36 15.34
C GLN A 26 -3.71 12.79 14.85
N ARG A 27 -2.64 13.49 14.46
CA ARG A 27 -2.75 14.84 13.89
C ARG A 27 -3.62 14.87 12.63
N ALA A 28 -3.53 13.86 11.77
CA ALA A 28 -4.38 13.77 10.58
C ALA A 28 -5.86 13.58 10.94
N ILE A 29 -6.16 12.71 11.91
CA ILE A 29 -7.52 12.49 12.42
C ILE A 29 -8.08 13.77 13.05
N ASP A 30 -7.30 14.44 13.89
CA ASP A 30 -7.70 15.68 14.57
C ASP A 30 -7.95 16.82 13.57
N ALA A 31 -7.25 16.82 12.43
CA ALA A 31 -7.43 17.76 11.33
C ALA A 31 -8.63 17.43 10.41
N GLY A 32 -9.36 16.33 10.66
CA GLY A 32 -10.56 15.95 9.90
C GLY A 32 -10.32 15.00 8.73
N VAL A 33 -9.13 14.39 8.64
CA VAL A 33 -8.88 13.25 7.74
C VAL A 33 -9.54 12.02 8.36
N SER A 34 -10.76 11.71 7.91
CA SER A 34 -11.59 10.68 8.54
C SER A 34 -11.12 9.26 8.21
N THR A 35 -10.45 9.10 7.07
CA THR A 35 -9.92 7.82 6.56
C THR A 35 -8.57 8.03 5.86
N ILE A 36 -7.63 7.12 6.06
CA ILE A 36 -6.33 7.10 5.38
C ILE A 36 -6.12 5.71 4.75
N ILE A 37 -5.76 5.68 3.46
CA ILE A 37 -5.36 4.48 2.75
C ILE A 37 -3.84 4.47 2.65
N ILE A 38 -3.22 3.48 3.28
CA ILE A 38 -1.78 3.29 3.29
C ILE A 38 -1.38 2.50 2.04
N THR A 39 -0.42 3.02 1.30
CA THR A 39 0.02 2.34 0.08
C THR A 39 1.03 1.24 0.37
N GLY A 40 0.71 0.02 -0.07
CA GLY A 40 1.62 -1.11 -0.08
C GLY A 40 2.30 -1.23 -1.44
N SER A 41 3.63 -1.11 -1.48
CA SER A 41 4.42 -1.15 -2.72
C SER A 41 5.06 -2.51 -3.01
N ASN A 42 5.03 -3.43 -2.05
CA ASN A 42 5.39 -4.84 -2.18
C ASN A 42 4.75 -5.66 -1.05
N VAL A 43 4.81 -6.98 -1.16
CA VAL A 43 4.21 -7.91 -0.18
C VAL A 43 4.62 -7.60 1.26
N LYS A 44 5.90 -7.31 1.51
CA LYS A 44 6.41 -7.04 2.86
C LYS A 44 5.86 -5.72 3.42
N SER A 45 5.85 -4.65 2.62
CA SER A 45 5.27 -3.36 3.04
C SER A 45 3.76 -3.47 3.24
N SER A 46 3.06 -4.22 2.37
CA SER A 46 1.62 -4.44 2.45
C SER A 46 1.24 -5.17 3.74
N GLN A 47 2.00 -6.20 4.13
CA GLN A 47 1.85 -6.88 5.42
C GLN A 47 2.09 -5.94 6.61
N ALA A 48 3.10 -5.08 6.55
CA ALA A 48 3.37 -4.11 7.60
C ALA A 48 2.26 -3.05 7.72
N ALA A 49 1.75 -2.57 6.58
CA ALA A 49 0.62 -1.66 6.51
C ALA A 49 -0.66 -2.30 7.05
N GLN A 50 -0.97 -3.54 6.66
CA GLN A 50 -2.12 -4.29 7.16
C GLN A 50 -2.07 -4.42 8.69
N ARG A 51 -0.92 -4.80 9.26
CA ARG A 51 -0.74 -4.88 10.72
C ARG A 51 -0.99 -3.54 11.38
N LEU A 52 -0.44 -2.45 10.83
CA LEU A 52 -0.70 -1.11 11.34
C LEU A 52 -2.20 -0.77 11.29
N ALA A 53 -2.85 -1.00 10.15
CA ALA A 53 -4.26 -0.71 9.95
C ALA A 53 -5.17 -1.48 10.92
N SER A 54 -4.80 -2.70 11.30
CA SER A 54 -5.55 -3.50 12.28
C SER A 54 -5.71 -2.83 13.65
N TYR A 55 -4.78 -1.93 14.02
CA TYR A 55 -4.87 -1.15 15.27
C TYR A 55 -5.81 0.07 15.16
N TYR A 56 -6.28 0.41 13.97
CA TYR A 56 -7.09 1.60 13.68
C TYR A 56 -8.32 1.26 12.83
N PRO A 57 -9.22 0.39 13.33
CA PRO A 57 -10.37 -0.08 12.57
C PRO A 57 -11.28 1.09 12.17
N GLY A 58 -11.69 1.12 10.90
CA GLY A 58 -12.55 2.18 10.34
C GLY A 58 -11.85 3.51 10.10
N LYS A 59 -10.53 3.60 10.30
CA LYS A 59 -9.72 4.80 10.07
C LYS A 59 -8.59 4.56 9.09
N LEU A 60 -7.93 3.42 9.19
CA LEU A 60 -6.84 3.04 8.29
C LEU A 60 -7.25 1.86 7.42
N TYR A 61 -6.96 1.97 6.13
CA TYR A 61 -7.06 0.90 5.16
C TYR A 61 -5.76 0.83 4.36
N VAL A 62 -5.63 -0.17 3.49
CA VAL A 62 -4.38 -0.50 2.83
C VAL A 62 -4.62 -0.93 1.39
N THR A 63 -3.71 -0.54 0.50
CA THR A 63 -3.57 -1.18 -0.81
C THR A 63 -2.51 -2.27 -0.73
N ALA A 64 -2.72 -3.41 -1.41
CA ALA A 64 -1.72 -4.46 -1.50
C ALA A 64 -1.33 -4.74 -2.95
N GLY A 65 -0.07 -4.48 -3.31
CA GLY A 65 0.45 -4.75 -4.65
C GLY A 65 1.97 -4.78 -4.69
N VAL A 66 2.51 -4.90 -5.90
CA VAL A 66 3.93 -4.72 -6.20
C VAL A 66 4.09 -3.58 -7.21
N HIS A 67 4.81 -2.55 -6.77
CA HIS A 67 5.14 -1.37 -7.55
C HIS A 67 6.15 -1.74 -8.66
N PRO A 68 6.09 -1.11 -9.86
CA PRO A 68 6.98 -1.42 -10.98
C PRO A 68 8.47 -1.44 -10.61
N HIS A 69 8.91 -0.49 -9.80
CA HIS A 69 10.30 -0.42 -9.30
C HIS A 69 10.77 -1.63 -8.48
N ASP A 70 9.86 -2.38 -7.87
CA ASP A 70 10.19 -3.55 -7.04
C ASP A 70 9.84 -4.87 -7.74
N SER A 71 9.23 -4.82 -8.93
CA SER A 71 8.76 -6.01 -9.66
C SER A 71 9.86 -7.04 -9.99
N ARG A 72 11.12 -6.64 -10.08
CA ARG A 72 12.27 -7.56 -10.21
C ARG A 72 12.44 -8.53 -9.04
N ASN A 73 11.89 -8.20 -7.87
CA ASN A 73 11.97 -9.03 -6.67
C ASN A 73 10.77 -9.98 -6.52
N SER A 74 9.80 -9.91 -7.44
CA SER A 74 8.65 -10.80 -7.46
C SER A 74 9.02 -12.21 -7.95
N ASN A 75 8.28 -13.21 -7.46
CA ASN A 75 8.44 -14.62 -7.81
C ASN A 75 7.08 -15.32 -7.83
N ASP A 76 7.05 -16.62 -8.13
CA ASP A 76 5.81 -17.37 -8.32
C ASP A 76 4.89 -17.39 -7.09
N ALA A 77 5.40 -17.11 -5.89
CA ALA A 77 4.59 -16.98 -4.68
C ALA A 77 3.92 -15.61 -4.53
N THR A 78 4.41 -14.57 -5.23
CA THR A 78 3.99 -13.18 -5.05
C THR A 78 2.48 -12.99 -5.21
N ILE A 79 1.87 -13.49 -6.29
CA ILE A 79 0.43 -13.32 -6.52
C ILE A 79 -0.39 -14.04 -5.46
N ASN A 80 0.00 -15.26 -5.06
CA ASN A 80 -0.71 -15.99 -4.00
C ASN A 80 -0.61 -15.25 -2.65
N MET A 81 0.53 -14.63 -2.35
CA MET A 81 0.67 -13.80 -1.15
C MET A 81 -0.22 -12.55 -1.21
N LEU A 82 -0.35 -11.91 -2.38
CA LEU A 82 -1.25 -10.76 -2.56
C LEU A 82 -2.72 -11.17 -2.43
N ARG A 83 -3.13 -12.31 -3.01
CA ARG A 83 -4.49 -12.86 -2.85
C ARG A 83 -4.82 -13.15 -1.38
N ASN A 84 -3.87 -13.72 -0.64
CA ASN A 84 -4.04 -13.94 0.80
C ASN A 84 -4.13 -12.64 1.60
N LEU A 85 -3.42 -11.58 1.19
CA LEU A 85 -3.58 -10.26 1.82
C LEU A 85 -4.95 -9.67 1.52
N ALA A 86 -5.39 -9.76 0.28
CA ALA A 86 -6.66 -9.21 -0.20
C ALA A 86 -7.89 -9.80 0.50
N SER A 87 -7.79 -10.96 1.15
CA SER A 87 -8.88 -11.50 1.97
C SER A 87 -9.07 -10.80 3.32
N SER A 88 -8.16 -9.89 3.71
CA SER A 88 -8.27 -9.12 4.95
C SER A 88 -9.13 -7.89 4.76
N LYS A 89 -9.97 -7.56 5.76
CA LYS A 89 -10.85 -6.37 5.74
C LYS A 89 -10.10 -5.03 5.66
N GLU A 90 -8.83 -4.99 6.08
CA GLU A 90 -7.97 -3.82 6.02
C GLU A 90 -7.47 -3.55 4.61
N ILE A 91 -7.41 -4.57 3.74
CA ILE A 91 -7.00 -4.42 2.34
C ILE A 91 -8.24 -4.08 1.52
N VAL A 92 -8.25 -2.90 0.89
CA VAL A 92 -9.41 -2.39 0.14
C VAL A 92 -9.13 -2.18 -1.35
N ALA A 93 -7.88 -2.33 -1.77
CA ALA A 93 -7.48 -2.23 -3.16
C ALA A 93 -6.23 -3.06 -3.46
N ILE A 94 -6.11 -3.49 -4.72
CA ILE A 94 -4.86 -4.04 -5.27
C ILE A 94 -4.03 -2.89 -5.83
N GLY A 95 -2.80 -2.78 -5.35
CA GLY A 95 -1.90 -1.68 -5.69
C GLY A 95 -0.98 -1.30 -4.52
N GLU A 96 0.01 -0.44 -4.72
CA GLU A 96 0.32 0.23 -5.98
C GLU A 96 0.96 -0.76 -6.97
N CYS A 97 0.45 -0.79 -8.20
CA CYS A 97 0.96 -1.60 -9.30
C CYS A 97 0.78 -0.83 -10.61
N GLY A 98 1.56 -1.16 -11.64
CA GLY A 98 1.55 -0.42 -12.90
C GLY A 98 2.92 -0.43 -13.58
N LEU A 99 3.20 0.64 -14.32
CA LEU A 99 4.43 0.82 -15.09
C LEU A 99 5.10 2.15 -14.71
N ASP A 100 6.41 2.12 -14.53
CA ASP A 100 7.24 3.32 -14.34
C ASP A 100 8.52 3.19 -15.20
N TYR A 101 8.54 3.95 -16.29
CA TYR A 101 9.62 3.97 -17.28
C TYR A 101 10.57 5.15 -17.13
N ASN A 102 10.48 5.90 -16.03
CA ASN A 102 11.34 7.06 -15.80
C ASN A 102 12.76 6.65 -15.37
N ARG A 103 12.88 5.58 -14.58
CA ARG A 103 14.18 5.14 -14.00
C ARG A 103 14.53 3.68 -14.29
N ASP A 104 13.62 2.90 -14.84
CA ASP A 104 13.81 1.50 -15.24
C ASP A 104 14.49 0.63 -14.14
N PHE A 105 14.14 0.84 -12.86
CA PHE A 105 14.70 0.07 -11.74
C PHE A 105 14.44 -1.44 -11.84
N SER A 106 13.34 -1.80 -12.51
CA SER A 106 13.07 -3.13 -13.01
C SER A 106 12.97 -3.08 -14.54
N PRO A 107 13.46 -4.09 -15.28
CA PRO A 107 13.32 -4.14 -16.74
C PRO A 107 11.85 -4.07 -17.16
N ARG A 108 11.54 -3.37 -18.25
CA ARG A 108 10.14 -3.17 -18.70
C ARG A 108 9.37 -4.46 -18.91
N LEU A 109 10.01 -5.50 -19.46
CA LEU A 109 9.38 -6.82 -19.61
C LEU A 109 8.95 -7.43 -18.26
N ILE A 110 9.75 -7.21 -17.22
CA ILE A 110 9.43 -7.66 -15.86
C ILE A 110 8.32 -6.82 -15.25
N GLN A 111 8.32 -5.49 -15.48
CA GLN A 111 7.22 -4.63 -15.04
C GLN A 111 5.89 -5.05 -15.68
N ASN A 112 5.87 -5.28 -17.00
CA ASN A 112 4.67 -5.72 -17.72
C ASN A 112 4.16 -7.07 -17.20
N LYS A 113 5.04 -8.07 -17.09
CA LYS A 113 4.68 -9.40 -16.57
C LYS A 113 3.99 -9.31 -15.21
N TRP A 114 4.56 -8.56 -14.27
CA TRP A 114 4.03 -8.48 -12.91
C TRP A 114 2.87 -7.51 -12.75
N PHE A 115 2.72 -6.56 -13.66
CA PHE A 115 1.52 -5.74 -13.70
C PHE A 115 0.34 -6.56 -14.20
N GLU A 116 0.49 -7.28 -15.32
CA GLU A 116 -0.53 -8.17 -15.88
C GLU A 116 -0.96 -9.23 -14.87
N ALA A 117 -0.01 -9.91 -14.21
CA ALA A 117 -0.31 -10.93 -13.21
C ALA A 117 -1.07 -10.40 -11.97
N GLN A 118 -1.07 -9.09 -11.71
CA GLN A 118 -1.86 -8.48 -10.63
C GLN A 118 -3.29 -8.10 -11.04
N ILE A 119 -3.57 -8.09 -12.36
CA ILE A 119 -4.90 -7.82 -12.92
C ILE A 119 -5.72 -9.12 -13.01
N GLU A 120 -5.07 -10.28 -13.18
CA GLU A 120 -5.67 -11.63 -13.29
C GLU A 120 -6.24 -12.22 -11.99
#